data_AF-A0A520KTA0-F1
#
_entry.id   AF-A0A520KTA0-F1
#
_cell.length_a   1.000
_cell.length_b   1.000
_cell.length_c   1.000
_cell.angle_alpha   90.00
_cell.angle_beta   90.00
_cell.angle_gamma   90.00
#
_symmetry.space_group_name_H-M   'P 1'
#
loop_
_entity.id
_entity.type
_entity.pdbx_description
1 polymer ?
#
loop_
_entity_poly.entity_id
_entity_poly.type
_entity_poly.pdbx_seq_one_letter_code
_entity_poly.pdbx_strand_id
1 'polypeptide(L)'
;MADINLYQVGFGRPRRLFIAGLHGDEWRYTSDLLFRLSNPDIGSVYKVPVISKGRYISTLNHRYYESEGSIVIELIKKIKPDIYIELHSYKREYFKNLVSKDRLSEKGVPSYVELGNGLLIGSVSPYLIDHLSDKSLHLSFEVAKNSRESRRELLEVLNAVNNSTANDFLIYLSKKYPSALKKAVEGYILYHKMISFIS
;
A
#
# COMPACT_ATOMS: atom_id res chain seq x y z
N MET A 1 2.54 18.56 16.69
CA MET A 1 2.35 17.58 15.60
C MET A 1 3.47 17.82 14.61
N ALA A 2 4.17 16.78 14.15
CA ALA A 2 5.13 16.98 13.06
C ALA A 2 4.36 17.45 11.81
N ASP A 3 4.86 18.48 11.13
CA ASP A 3 4.26 18.97 9.90
C ASP A 3 4.37 17.89 8.81
N ILE A 4 3.31 17.12 8.65
CA ILE A 4 3.21 16.12 7.59
C ILE A 4 2.67 16.81 6.35
N ASN A 5 3.45 16.71 5.28
CA ASN A 5 3.10 17.29 3.99
C ASN A 5 2.00 16.45 3.34
N LEU A 6 0.75 16.84 3.57
CA LEU A 6 -0.43 16.30 2.90
C LEU A 6 -0.74 17.14 1.66
N TYR A 7 -0.70 16.52 0.48
CA TYR A 7 -1.08 17.17 -0.77
C TYR A 7 -2.43 16.62 -1.24
N GLN A 8 -3.38 17.50 -1.51
CA GLN A 8 -4.65 17.13 -2.12
C GLN A 8 -4.74 17.67 -3.55
N VAL A 9 -5.18 16.81 -4.47
CA VAL A 9 -5.51 17.20 -5.85
C VAL A 9 -6.87 16.64 -6.21
N GLY A 10 -7.69 17.43 -6.91
CA GLY A 10 -9.05 17.06 -7.29
C GLY A 10 -10.04 17.16 -6.12
N PHE A 11 -11.29 16.82 -6.41
CA PHE A 11 -12.41 16.93 -5.46
C PHE A 11 -13.42 15.78 -5.66
N GLY A 12 -14.19 15.49 -4.61
CA GLY A 12 -15.22 14.45 -4.68
C GLY A 12 -14.67 13.03 -4.59
N ARG A 13 -15.51 12.08 -5.03
CA ARG A 13 -15.24 10.64 -4.97
C ARG A 13 -14.78 10.09 -6.33
N PRO A 14 -14.00 9.00 -6.36
CA PRO A 14 -13.47 8.30 -5.19
C PRO A 14 -12.34 9.11 -4.52
N ARG A 15 -12.20 8.96 -3.20
CA ARG A 15 -11.12 9.54 -2.42
C ARG A 15 -9.99 8.52 -2.31
N ARG A 16 -8.82 8.87 -2.82
CA ARG A 16 -7.64 8.00 -2.80
C ARG A 16 -6.62 8.56 -1.82
N LEU A 17 -6.12 7.74 -0.91
CA LEU A 17 -5.05 8.11 0.01
C LEU A 17 -3.82 7.26 -0.30
N PHE A 18 -2.76 7.90 -0.79
CA PHE A 18 -1.48 7.26 -1.10
C PHE A 18 -0.44 7.72 -0.09
N ILE A 19 0.14 6.75 0.62
CA ILE A 19 1.15 6.99 1.64
C ILE A 19 2.46 6.32 1.24
N ALA A 20 3.55 7.08 1.33
CA ALA A 20 4.91 6.63 1.10
C ALA A 20 5.79 7.00 2.29
N GLY A 21 7.00 6.44 2.34
CA GLY A 21 7.98 6.78 3.38
C GLY A 21 7.46 6.48 4.79
N LEU A 22 6.84 5.32 4.97
CA LEU A 22 6.31 4.88 6.26
C LEU A 22 7.42 4.72 7.30
N HIS A 23 8.59 4.22 6.90
CA HIS A 23 9.71 4.04 7.83
C HIS A 23 11.09 4.13 7.16
N GLY A 24 12.07 4.58 7.94
CA GLY A 24 13.49 4.58 7.57
C GLY A 24 13.82 5.42 6.33
N ASP A 25 14.49 4.79 5.36
CA ASP A 25 14.98 5.40 4.12
C ASP A 25 14.08 5.10 2.92
N GLU A 26 12.92 4.45 3.10
CA GLU A 26 12.04 4.01 2.01
C GLU A 26 11.48 5.16 1.17
N TRP A 27 11.36 6.35 1.78
CA TRP A 27 10.97 7.57 1.10
C TRP A 27 11.87 7.89 -0.11
N ARG A 28 13.15 7.50 -0.07
CA ARG A 28 14.11 7.72 -1.17
C ARG A 28 13.73 6.95 -2.44
N TYR A 29 12.88 5.94 -2.32
CA TYR A 29 12.49 5.05 -3.41
C TYR A 29 11.00 5.17 -3.79
N THR A 30 10.20 5.83 -2.95
CA THR A 30 8.72 5.84 -3.05
C THR A 30 8.14 7.24 -3.19
N SER A 31 8.71 8.26 -2.52
CA SER A 31 8.12 9.61 -2.49
C SER A 31 8.06 10.26 -3.86
N ASP A 32 9.09 10.08 -4.70
CA ASP A 32 9.15 10.69 -6.05
C ASP A 32 8.00 10.20 -6.96
N LEU A 33 7.55 8.97 -6.76
CA LEU A 33 6.47 8.37 -7.53
C LEU A 33 5.15 9.12 -7.33
N LEU A 34 4.86 9.58 -6.11
CA LEU A 34 3.63 10.33 -5.81
C LEU A 34 3.59 11.70 -6.51
N PHE A 35 4.75 12.35 -6.63
CA PHE A 35 4.86 13.65 -7.31
C PHE A 35 4.80 13.54 -8.84
N ARG A 36 5.07 12.35 -9.38
CA ARG A 36 5.00 12.07 -10.82
C ARG A 36 3.61 11.68 -11.31
N LEU A 37 2.64 11.52 -10.39
CA LEU A 37 1.26 11.26 -10.77
C LEU A 37 0.63 12.47 -11.43
N SER A 38 -0.09 12.22 -12.52
CA SER A 38 -0.97 13.23 -13.11
C SER A 38 -2.05 13.66 -12.12
N ASN A 39 -2.71 14.78 -12.42
CA ASN A 39 -3.97 15.08 -11.76
C ASN A 39 -4.97 13.94 -12.03
N PRO A 40 -5.80 13.56 -11.04
CA PRO A 40 -6.79 12.53 -11.25
C PRO A 40 -7.89 13.05 -12.18
N ASP A 41 -8.30 12.23 -13.14
CA ASP A 41 -9.43 12.55 -14.03
C ASP A 41 -10.78 12.54 -13.29
N ILE A 42 -10.86 11.75 -12.21
CA ILE A 42 -12.05 11.59 -11.39
C ILE A 42 -11.72 11.63 -9.90
N GLY A 43 -12.58 12.27 -9.11
CA GLY A 43 -12.46 12.29 -7.66
C GLY A 43 -11.26 13.06 -7.13
N SER A 44 -10.74 12.61 -5.98
CA SER A 44 -9.61 13.25 -5.31
C SER A 44 -8.51 12.27 -4.95
N VAL A 45 -7.28 12.79 -4.90
CA VAL A 45 -6.10 12.08 -4.43
C VAL A 45 -5.41 12.88 -3.34
N TYR A 46 -5.14 12.21 -2.23
CA TYR A 46 -4.39 12.67 -1.09
C TYR A 46 -3.06 11.95 -1.10
N LYS A 47 -1.96 12.69 -1.12
CA LYS A 47 -0.60 12.16 -1.24
C LYS A 47 0.18 12.54 0.02
N VAL A 48 0.76 11.55 0.67
CA VAL A 48 1.67 11.74 1.80
C VAL A 48 3.01 11.10 1.44
N PRO A 49 4.00 11.90 1.01
CA PRO A 49 5.26 11.36 0.50
C PRO A 49 6.16 10.81 1.60
N VAL A 50 6.02 11.29 2.84
CA VAL A 50 6.87 10.90 3.97
C VAL A 50 6.04 10.95 5.25
N ILE A 51 5.95 9.82 5.95
CA ILE A 51 5.44 9.74 7.33
C ILE A 51 6.61 9.90 8.30
N SER A 52 7.69 9.16 8.07
CA SER A 52 8.85 9.15 8.94
C SER A 52 10.16 9.07 8.17
N LYS A 53 11.16 9.80 8.67
CA LYS A 53 12.59 9.64 8.33
C LYS A 53 13.38 9.02 9.49
N GLY A 54 12.66 8.55 10.51
CA GLY A 54 13.17 8.01 11.76
C GLY A 54 13.68 6.58 11.63
N ARG A 55 13.72 5.86 12.74
CA ARG A 55 14.19 4.47 12.76
C ARG A 55 13.23 3.58 12.00
N TYR A 56 13.75 2.50 11.42
CA TYR A 56 12.90 1.48 10.84
C TYR A 56 12.13 0.74 11.96
N ILE A 57 10.81 0.93 12.00
CA ILE A 57 9.88 0.15 12.81
C ILE A 57 8.92 -0.52 11.83
N SER A 58 8.81 -1.85 11.88
CA SER A 58 7.92 -2.58 10.97
C SER A 58 6.46 -2.18 11.20
N THR A 59 5.70 -2.01 10.12
CA THR A 59 4.23 -1.85 10.16
C THR A 59 3.49 -3.07 10.72
N LEU A 60 4.17 -4.21 10.91
CA LEU A 60 3.63 -5.39 11.61
C LEU A 60 3.89 -5.35 13.12
N ASN A 61 4.49 -4.28 13.65
CA ASN A 61 4.62 -4.06 15.08
C ASN A 61 3.58 -3.02 15.52
N HIS A 62 2.67 -3.38 16.45
CA HIS A 62 1.63 -2.48 16.96
C HIS A 62 2.18 -1.12 17.42
N ARG A 63 3.39 -1.08 18.00
CA ARG A 63 4.04 0.15 18.48
C ARG A 63 4.30 1.18 17.37
N TYR A 64 4.36 0.75 16.12
CA TYR A 64 4.44 1.68 14.99
C TYR A 64 3.22 2.61 14.99
N TYR A 65 2.01 2.06 15.17
CA TYR A 65 0.77 2.83 15.15
C TYR A 65 0.51 3.63 16.44
N GLU A 66 1.21 3.31 17.51
CA GLU A 66 1.25 4.13 18.74
C GLU A 66 2.22 5.33 18.62
N SER A 67 3.05 5.37 17.58
CA SER A 67 4.08 6.39 17.37
C SER A 67 3.96 7.01 15.98
N GLU A 68 4.89 6.71 15.07
CA GLU A 68 4.99 7.32 13.74
C GLU A 68 3.76 7.03 12.86
N GLY A 69 3.19 5.85 12.99
CA GLY A 69 1.98 5.41 12.28
C GLY A 69 0.68 6.00 12.82
N SER A 70 0.68 6.69 13.97
CA SER A 70 -0.56 7.26 14.54
C SER A 70 -1.22 8.26 13.57
N ILE A 71 -0.42 9.05 12.86
CA ILE A 71 -0.92 9.98 11.84
C ILE A 71 -1.60 9.26 10.67
N VAL A 72 -1.16 8.05 10.29
CA VAL A 72 -1.79 7.27 9.23
C VAL A 72 -3.24 6.98 9.61
N ILE A 73 -3.46 6.59 10.87
CA ILE A 73 -4.80 6.33 11.41
C ILE A 73 -5.64 7.62 11.42
N GLU A 74 -5.07 8.75 11.84
CA GLU A 74 -5.76 10.05 11.82
C GLU A 74 -6.18 10.45 10.40
N LEU A 75 -5.29 10.27 9.42
CA LEU A 75 -5.58 10.56 8.01
C LEU A 75 -6.66 9.65 7.45
N ILE A 76 -6.62 8.35 7.75
CA ILE A 76 -7.67 7.39 7.35
C ILE A 76 -9.02 7.83 7.94
N LYS A 77 -9.08 8.14 9.24
CA LYS A 77 -10.32 8.56 9.91
C LYS A 77 -10.86 9.88 9.36
N LYS A 78 -9.98 10.84 9.05
CA LYS A 78 -10.34 12.16 8.51
C LYS A 78 -10.79 12.08 7.06
N ILE A 79 -10.02 11.40 6.20
CA ILE A 79 -10.25 11.36 4.75
C ILE A 79 -11.33 10.34 4.39
N LYS A 80 -11.44 9.23 5.13
CA LYS A 80 -12.32 8.09 4.82
C LYS A 80 -12.17 7.64 3.36
N PRO A 81 -10.96 7.18 2.98
CA PRO A 81 -10.65 6.87 1.58
C PRO A 81 -11.51 5.72 1.06
N ASP A 82 -11.86 5.80 -0.22
CA ASP A 82 -12.43 4.68 -0.98
C ASP A 82 -11.31 3.74 -1.46
N ILE A 83 -10.09 4.27 -1.62
CA ILE A 83 -8.89 3.51 -1.96
C ILE A 83 -7.72 3.99 -1.10
N TYR A 84 -7.05 3.08 -0.41
CA TYR A 84 -5.88 3.33 0.43
C TYR A 84 -4.68 2.52 -0.09
N ILE A 85 -3.57 3.20 -0.40
CA ILE A 85 -2.36 2.55 -0.91
C ILE A 85 -1.15 2.90 -0.04
N GLU A 86 -0.44 1.87 0.43
CA GLU A 86 0.87 2.00 1.08
C GLU A 86 2.00 1.67 0.11
N LEU A 87 3.02 2.53 0.08
CA LEU A 87 4.22 2.33 -0.71
C LEU A 87 5.42 2.09 0.19
N HIS A 88 6.04 0.94 0.00
CA HIS A 88 7.22 0.48 0.70
C HIS A 88 8.36 0.16 -0.27
N SER A 89 9.55 -0.09 0.26
CA SER A 89 10.66 -0.55 -0.54
C SER A 89 11.53 -1.58 0.18
N TYR A 90 12.02 -2.57 -0.55
CA TYR A 90 12.80 -3.66 0.02
C TYR A 90 14.16 -3.81 -0.65
N LYS A 91 15.15 -4.30 0.10
CA LYS A 91 16.42 -4.75 -0.48
C LYS A 91 16.21 -6.10 -1.17
N ARG A 92 16.82 -6.30 -2.34
CA ARG A 92 16.65 -7.53 -3.16
C ARG A 92 16.90 -8.83 -2.38
N GLU A 93 17.79 -8.82 -1.39
CA GLU A 93 18.05 -9.97 -0.50
C GLU A 93 16.81 -10.44 0.28
N TYR A 94 15.85 -9.54 0.57
CA TYR A 94 14.62 -9.87 1.27
C TYR A 94 13.49 -10.35 0.36
N PHE A 95 13.68 -10.36 -0.96
CA PHE A 95 12.65 -10.78 -1.92
C PHE A 95 12.03 -12.14 -1.55
N LYS A 96 12.88 -13.15 -1.34
CA LYS A 96 12.44 -14.52 -1.03
C LYS A 96 11.62 -14.57 0.26
N ASN A 97 11.93 -13.74 1.25
CA ASN A 97 11.21 -13.69 2.52
C ASN A 97 9.84 -13.02 2.35
N LEU A 98 9.74 -12.01 1.50
CA LEU A 98 8.48 -11.30 1.24
C LEU A 98 7.47 -12.15 0.48
N VAL A 99 7.94 -12.96 -0.47
CA VAL A 99 7.09 -13.85 -1.29
C VAL A 99 6.99 -15.28 -0.74
N SER A 100 7.62 -15.56 0.42
CA SER A 100 7.62 -16.91 1.01
C SER A 100 6.21 -17.32 1.40
N LYS A 101 5.82 -18.55 1.04
CA LYS A 101 4.53 -19.15 1.44
C LYS A 101 4.41 -19.32 2.96
N ASP A 102 5.54 -19.43 3.64
CA ASP A 102 5.62 -19.60 5.10
C ASP A 102 5.43 -18.28 5.86
N ARG A 103 5.32 -17.14 5.15
CA ARG A 103 5.14 -15.83 5.77
C ARG A 103 3.87 -15.76 6.63
N LEU A 104 2.82 -16.49 6.26
CA LEU A 104 1.59 -16.55 7.05
C LEU A 104 1.81 -17.24 8.40
N SER A 105 2.52 -18.37 8.44
CA SER A 105 2.82 -19.07 9.68
C SER A 105 3.89 -18.37 10.51
N GLU A 106 4.88 -17.74 9.87
CA GLU A 106 6.01 -17.10 10.55
C GLU A 106 5.71 -15.67 11.04
N LYS A 107 4.90 -14.92 10.29
CA LYS A 107 4.65 -13.48 10.52
C LYS A 107 3.19 -13.16 10.78
N GLY A 108 2.29 -14.14 10.66
CA GLY A 108 0.86 -13.91 10.83
C GLY A 108 0.27 -13.00 9.75
N VAL A 109 0.91 -12.90 8.58
CA VAL A 109 0.41 -12.12 7.43
C VAL A 109 0.71 -12.83 6.10
N PRO A 110 -0.14 -12.69 5.07
CA PRO A 110 0.09 -13.33 3.78
C PRO A 110 1.40 -12.93 3.13
N SER A 111 1.89 -13.80 2.26
CA SER A 111 2.97 -13.48 1.32
C SER A 111 2.58 -12.31 0.42
N TYR A 112 3.56 -11.47 0.10
CA TYR A 112 3.44 -10.60 -1.05
C TYR A 112 3.44 -11.43 -2.34
N VAL A 113 2.78 -10.93 -3.38
CA VAL A 113 2.74 -11.54 -4.71
C VAL A 113 3.49 -10.63 -5.68
N GLU A 114 4.40 -11.19 -6.47
CA GLU A 114 5.09 -10.44 -7.51
C GLU A 114 4.15 -10.18 -8.70
N LEU A 115 4.03 -8.90 -9.10
CA LEU A 115 3.32 -8.48 -10.31
C LEU A 115 4.22 -8.56 -11.55
N GLY A 116 5.50 -8.21 -11.38
CA GLY A 116 6.50 -8.14 -12.44
C GLY A 116 7.67 -7.28 -12.01
N ASN A 117 8.85 -7.48 -12.62
CA ASN A 117 10.05 -6.66 -12.42
C ASN A 117 10.41 -6.39 -10.93
N GLY A 118 10.11 -7.31 -10.01
CA GLY A 118 10.32 -7.13 -8.57
C GLY A 118 9.34 -6.17 -7.89
N LEU A 119 8.28 -5.69 -8.55
CA LEU A 119 7.16 -5.04 -7.88
C LEU A 119 6.28 -6.10 -7.20
N LEU A 120 6.02 -5.92 -5.91
CA LEU A 120 5.12 -6.81 -5.17
C LEU A 120 3.84 -6.09 -4.75
N ILE A 121 2.75 -6.85 -4.67
CA ILE A 121 1.45 -6.43 -4.13
C ILE A 121 1.09 -7.28 -2.91
N GLY A 122 0.49 -6.66 -1.91
CA GLY A 122 0.02 -7.33 -0.69
C GLY A 122 -1.11 -6.56 -0.01
N SER A 123 -1.57 -7.09 1.13
CA SER A 123 -2.48 -6.37 2.01
C SER A 123 -1.71 -5.36 2.86
N VAL A 124 -2.42 -4.34 3.34
CA VAL A 124 -1.92 -3.43 4.39
C VAL A 124 -1.80 -4.17 5.73
N SER A 125 -1.19 -3.52 6.71
CA SER A 125 -1.05 -4.08 8.06
C SER A 125 -2.40 -4.41 8.71
N PRO A 126 -2.53 -5.53 9.45
CA PRO A 126 -3.75 -5.85 10.20
C PRO A 126 -4.20 -4.75 11.16
N TYR A 127 -3.26 -4.02 11.74
CA TYR A 127 -3.56 -2.95 12.70
C TYR A 127 -4.26 -1.73 12.07
N LEU A 128 -4.39 -1.68 10.74
CA LEU A 128 -5.15 -0.66 10.03
C LEU A 128 -6.55 -1.10 9.64
N ILE A 129 -6.83 -2.41 9.65
CA ILE A 129 -8.09 -2.97 9.13
C ILE A 129 -9.29 -2.39 9.88
N ASP A 130 -9.22 -2.31 11.21
CA ASP A 130 -10.28 -1.76 12.07
C ASP A 130 -10.52 -0.24 11.89
N HIS A 131 -9.65 0.43 11.14
CA HIS A 131 -9.78 1.86 10.84
C HIS A 131 -10.25 2.13 9.40
N LEU A 132 -10.19 1.11 8.54
CA LEU A 132 -10.59 1.18 7.15
C LEU A 132 -12.03 0.69 7.00
N SER A 133 -12.67 1.09 5.90
CA SER A 133 -14.03 0.64 5.58
C SER A 133 -13.97 -0.71 4.86
N ASP A 134 -14.85 -1.65 5.19
CA ASP A 134 -15.00 -2.92 4.45
C ASP A 134 -15.31 -2.73 2.96
N LYS A 135 -15.80 -1.54 2.59
CA LYS A 135 -16.09 -1.16 1.20
C LYS A 135 -14.92 -0.47 0.51
N SER A 136 -13.84 -0.17 1.22
CA SER A 136 -12.64 0.47 0.68
C SER A 136 -11.64 -0.55 0.18
N LEU A 137 -10.92 -0.23 -0.90
CA LEU A 137 -9.81 -1.05 -1.37
C LEU A 137 -8.53 -0.61 -0.66
N HIS A 138 -7.86 -1.51 0.04
CA HIS A 138 -6.61 -1.22 0.73
C HIS A 138 -5.48 -2.19 0.35
N LEU A 139 -4.41 -1.66 -0.23
CA LEU A 139 -3.31 -2.45 -0.78
C LEU A 139 -1.95 -1.87 -0.36
N SER A 140 -0.96 -2.74 -0.24
CA SER A 140 0.44 -2.37 -0.07
C SER A 140 1.22 -2.77 -1.32
N PHE A 141 2.15 -1.91 -1.74
CA PHE A 141 3.11 -2.19 -2.80
C PHE A 141 4.54 -2.06 -2.31
N GLU A 142 5.38 -3.01 -2.70
CA GLU A 142 6.80 -3.06 -2.35
C GLU A 142 7.65 -2.93 -3.63
N VAL A 143 8.46 -1.87 -3.70
CA VAL A 143 9.41 -1.69 -4.81
C VAL A 143 10.80 -2.19 -4.44
N ALA A 144 11.45 -2.91 -5.36
CA ALA A 144 12.85 -3.27 -5.20
C ALA A 144 13.73 -2.01 -5.17
N LYS A 145 14.47 -1.80 -4.08
CA LYS A 145 15.45 -0.72 -3.96
C LYS A 145 16.44 -0.77 -5.14
N ASN A 146 16.69 0.40 -5.74
CA ASN A 146 17.54 0.61 -6.92
C ASN A 146 17.05 -0.04 -8.23
N SER A 147 15.88 -0.67 -8.30
CA SER A 147 15.29 -1.11 -9.58
C SER A 147 14.52 0.03 -10.24
N ARG A 148 14.91 0.38 -11.48
CA ARG A 148 14.17 1.38 -12.28
C ARG A 148 12.90 0.77 -12.87
N GLU A 149 12.95 -0.51 -13.20
CA GLU A 149 11.89 -1.30 -13.81
C GLU A 149 10.74 -1.46 -12.83
N SER A 150 11.03 -1.88 -11.59
CA SER A 150 10.05 -1.99 -10.51
C SER A 150 9.36 -0.66 -10.22
N ARG A 151 10.11 0.46 -10.19
CA ARG A 151 9.55 1.81 -9.99
C ARG A 151 8.71 2.28 -11.17
N ARG A 152 9.13 1.97 -12.41
CA ARG A 152 8.37 2.30 -13.62
C ARG A 152 7.03 1.56 -13.62
N GLU A 153 7.06 0.28 -13.27
CA GLU A 153 5.86 -0.54 -13.18
C GLU A 153 4.92 -0.06 -12.06
N LEU A 154 5.46 0.30 -10.89
CA LEU A 154 4.67 0.89 -9.81
C LEU A 154 4.03 2.22 -10.24
N LEU A 155 4.76 3.09 -10.95
CA LEU A 155 4.19 4.34 -11.46
C LEU A 155 3.04 4.10 -12.44
N GLU A 156 3.12 3.07 -13.29
CA GLU A 156 2.04 2.70 -14.19
C GLU A 156 0.80 2.25 -13.40
N VAL A 157 0.99 1.37 -12.42
CA VAL A 157 -0.08 0.90 -11.52
C VAL A 157 -0.70 2.07 -10.75
N LEU A 158 0.12 2.99 -10.24
CA LEU A 158 -0.34 4.17 -9.52
C LEU A 158 -1.16 5.11 -10.41
N ASN A 159 -0.75 5.33 -11.66
CA ASN A 159 -1.53 6.11 -12.62
C ASN A 159 -2.87 5.45 -12.94
N ALA A 160 -2.90 4.11 -13.05
CA ALA A 160 -4.16 3.37 -13.26
C ALA A 160 -5.13 3.57 -12.10
N VAL A 161 -4.70 3.36 -10.85
CA VAL A 161 -5.57 3.56 -9.67
C VAL A 161 -5.95 5.04 -9.46
N ASN A 162 -5.05 5.98 -9.77
CA ASN A 162 -5.30 7.42 -9.66
C ASN A 162 -6.48 7.89 -10.52
N ASN A 163 -6.72 7.21 -11.65
CA ASN A 163 -7.77 7.56 -12.62
C ASN A 163 -8.96 6.59 -12.62
N SER A 164 -9.07 5.73 -11.60
CA SER A 164 -10.07 4.66 -11.55
C SER A 164 -10.92 4.71 -10.28
N THR A 165 -12.09 4.06 -10.33
CA THR A 165 -12.76 3.55 -9.13
C THR A 165 -12.06 2.28 -8.63
N ALA A 166 -12.41 1.80 -7.43
CA ALA A 166 -11.86 0.55 -6.90
C ALA A 166 -12.15 -0.64 -7.84
N ASN A 167 -13.38 -0.72 -8.37
CA ASN A 167 -13.78 -1.80 -9.28
C ASN A 167 -13.02 -1.73 -10.61
N ASP A 168 -12.93 -0.55 -11.23
CA ASP A 168 -12.21 -0.40 -12.49
C ASP A 168 -10.71 -0.73 -12.33
N PHE A 169 -10.13 -0.37 -11.19
CA PHE A 169 -8.75 -0.71 -10.89
C PHE A 169 -8.54 -2.22 -10.69
N LEU A 170 -9.47 -2.92 -10.02
CA LEU A 170 -9.42 -4.38 -9.92
C LEU A 170 -9.58 -5.06 -11.29
N ILE A 171 -10.39 -4.50 -12.19
CA ILE A 171 -10.50 -4.97 -13.59
C ILE A 171 -9.19 -4.74 -14.35
N TYR A 172 -8.53 -3.59 -14.14
CA TYR A 172 -7.21 -3.33 -14.71
C TYR A 172 -6.19 -4.38 -14.23
N LEU A 173 -6.12 -4.62 -12.92
CA LEU A 173 -5.21 -5.62 -12.35
C LEU A 173 -5.52 -7.04 -12.86
N SER A 174 -6.78 -7.40 -13.04
CA SER A 174 -7.16 -8.73 -13.51
C SER A 174 -6.77 -8.98 -14.97
N LYS A 175 -6.83 -7.94 -15.81
CA LYS A 175 -6.39 -8.01 -17.21
C LYS A 175 -4.88 -8.04 -17.33
N LYS A 176 -4.17 -7.21 -16.55
CA LYS A 176 -2.71 -7.06 -16.67
C LYS A 176 -1.94 -8.14 -15.91
N TYR A 177 -2.43 -8.54 -14.74
CA TYR A 177 -1.75 -9.46 -13.82
C TYR A 177 -2.66 -10.61 -13.35
N PRO A 178 -3.28 -11.38 -14.27
CA PRO A 178 -4.34 -12.34 -13.92
C PRO A 178 -3.91 -13.36 -12.87
N SER A 179 -2.74 -13.99 -13.06
CA SER A 179 -2.24 -15.02 -12.14
C SER A 179 -1.79 -14.43 -10.79
N ALA A 180 -1.23 -13.23 -10.78
CA ALA A 180 -0.79 -12.58 -9.56
C ALA A 180 -1.98 -12.09 -8.72
N LEU A 181 -2.98 -11.47 -9.36
CA LEU A 181 -4.19 -11.04 -8.69
C LEU A 181 -4.94 -12.23 -8.08
N LYS A 182 -5.04 -13.35 -8.79
CA LYS A 182 -5.65 -14.58 -8.25
C LYS A 182 -4.98 -15.02 -6.94
N LYS A 183 -3.64 -15.09 -6.92
CA LYS A 183 -2.87 -15.45 -5.72
C LYS A 183 -3.06 -14.45 -4.58
N ALA A 184 -3.09 -13.15 -4.90
CA ALA A 184 -3.28 -12.10 -3.90
C ALA A 184 -4.66 -12.19 -3.25
N VAL A 185 -5.71 -12.44 -4.03
CA VAL A 185 -7.07 -12.65 -3.54
C VAL A 185 -7.18 -13.91 -2.68
N GLU A 186 -6.58 -15.02 -3.10
CA GLU A 186 -6.53 -16.26 -2.32
C GLU A 186 -5.86 -16.03 -0.95
N GLY A 187 -4.71 -15.35 -0.94
CA GLY A 187 -4.00 -14.98 0.30
C GLY A 187 -4.82 -14.06 1.20
N TYR A 188 -5.51 -13.06 0.63
CA TYR A 188 -6.38 -12.15 1.36
C TYR A 188 -7.55 -12.87 2.03
N ILE A 189 -8.25 -13.75 1.29
CA ILE A 189 -9.40 -14.50 1.81
C ILE A 189 -8.98 -15.43 2.93
N LEU A 190 -7.87 -16.16 2.76
CA LEU A 190 -7.34 -17.05 3.80
C LEU A 190 -7.03 -16.26 5.08
N TYR A 191 -6.42 -15.09 4.93
CA TYR A 191 -6.05 -14.25 6.05
C TYR A 191 -7.23 -13.70 6.84
N HIS A 192 -8.22 -13.12 6.16
CA HIS A 192 -9.37 -12.53 6.83
C HIS A 192 -10.26 -13.58 7.45
N LYS A 193 -10.37 -14.78 6.84
CA LYS A 193 -10.99 -15.93 7.50
C LYS A 193 -10.27 -16.25 8.81
N MET A 194 -8.95 -16.34 8.82
CA MET A 194 -8.18 -16.64 10.04
C MET A 194 -8.38 -15.59 11.14
N ILE A 195 -8.36 -14.29 10.80
CA ILE A 195 -8.59 -13.22 11.78
C ILE A 195 -9.99 -13.35 12.38
N SER A 196 -11.03 -13.54 11.56
CA SER A 196 -12.41 -13.67 12.05
C SER A 196 -12.67 -14.91 12.91
N PHE A 197 -11.78 -15.91 12.91
CA PHE A 197 -11.85 -17.06 13.81
C PHE A 197 -11.16 -16.83 15.16
N ILE A 198 -10.31 -15.80 15.28
CA ILE A 198 -9.48 -15.52 16.45
C ILE A 198 -9.97 -14.28 17.22
N SER A 199 -10.76 -13.42 16.56
CA SER A 199 -11.49 -12.28 17.15
C SER A 199 -12.83 -12.68 17.75
#